data_AF-A0A1Z8WUN4-F1
#
_entry.id   AF-A0A1Z8WUN4-F1
#
_cell.length_a   1.000
_cell.length_b   1.000
_cell.length_c   1.000
_cell.angle_alpha   90.00
_cell.angle_beta   90.00
_cell.angle_gamma   90.00
#
_symmetry.space_group_name_H-M   'P 1'
#
loop_
_entity.id
_entity.type
_entity.pdbx_description
1 polymer ?
#
loop_
_entity_poly.entity_id
_entity_poly.type
_entity_poly.pdbx_seq_one_letter_code
_entity_poly.pdbx_strand_id
1 'polypeptide(L)' 'MQIVDRVGAGDAFSAGLIYGIFNQLTNQETLDFAIAASALAHTFHGDFNLSTIEEIQAVSSGDISGRIRR' A
#
# COMPACT_ATOMS: atom_id res chain seq x y z
N MET A 1 -12.55 -4.47 -0.42
CA MET A 1 -11.34 -4.82 -1.17
C MET A 1 -11.56 -6.19 -1.80
N GLN A 2 -11.39 -6.33 -3.11
CA GLN A 2 -11.50 -7.60 -3.82
C GLN A 2 -10.11 -7.99 -4.31
N ILE A 3 -9.67 -9.22 -4.02
CA ILE A 3 -8.36 -9.72 -4.43
C ILE A 3 -8.44 -10.09 -5.91
N VAL A 4 -7.60 -9.44 -6.72
CA VAL A 4 -7.47 -9.62 -8.17
C VAL A 4 -6.24 -10.49 -8.48
N ASP A 5 -5.12 -10.23 -7.81
CA ASP A 5 -3.87 -10.99 -7.92
C ASP A 5 -3.12 -11.01 -6.58
N ARG A 6 -2.27 -12.01 -6.35
CA ARG A 6 -1.48 -12.18 -5.12
C ARG A 6 0.01 -11.94 -5.32
N VAL A 7 0.50 -11.92 -6.55
CA VAL A 7 1.92 -11.71 -6.83
C VAL A 7 2.29 -10.23 -6.57
N GLY A 8 3.50 -9.97 -6.07
CA GLY A 8 4.01 -8.60 -5.85
C GLY A 8 3.63 -7.93 -4.52
N ALA A 9 2.73 -8.52 -3.72
CA ALA A 9 2.32 -7.91 -2.45
C ALA A 9 3.43 -7.81 -1.40
N GLY A 10 4.39 -8.74 -1.40
CA GLY A 10 5.58 -8.68 -0.54
C GLY A 10 6.58 -7.60 -0.95
N ASP A 11 6.73 -7.38 -2.25
CA ASP A 11 7.56 -6.31 -2.80
C ASP A 11 6.93 -4.94 -2.49
N ALA A 12 5.61 -4.83 -2.63
CA ALA A 12 4.85 -3.65 -2.24
C ALA A 12 4.96 -3.35 -0.73
N PHE A 13 4.91 -4.36 0.13
CA PHE A 13 5.14 -4.19 1.57
C PHE A 13 6.56 -3.67 1.85
N SER A 14 7.56 -4.29 1.22
CA SER A 14 8.97 -3.89 1.38
C SER A 14 9.23 -2.46 0.89
N ALA A 15 8.64 -2.09 -0.25
CA ALA A 15 8.68 -0.73 -0.78
C ALA A 15 8.02 0.27 0.18
N GLY A 16 6.89 -0.09 0.79
CA GLY A 16 6.23 0.71 1.81
C GLY A 16 7.07 0.91 3.07
N LEU A 17 7.79 -0.12 3.53
CA LEU A 17 8.74 0.01 4.64
C LEU A 17 9.90 0.95 4.30
N ILE A 18 10.51 0.77 3.12
CA ILE A 18 11.60 1.64 2.64
C ILE A 18 11.12 3.08 2.58
N TYR A 19 9.92 3.32 2.06
CA TYR A 19 9.30 4.64 2.00
C TYR A 19 9.13 5.25 3.39
N GLY A 20 8.55 4.53 4.35
CA GLY A 20 8.31 5.06 5.70
C GLY A 20 9.60 5.39 6.44
N ILE A 21 10.62 4.53 6.34
CA ILE A 21 11.95 4.76 6.92
C ILE A 21 12.61 6.00 6.29
N PHE A 22 12.59 6.10 4.96
CA PHE A 22 13.22 7.22 4.25
C PHE A 22 12.55 8.57 4.56
N ASN A 23 11.23 8.57 4.78
CA ASN A 23 10.45 9.76 5.13
C ASN A 23 10.36 10.01 6.64
N GLN A 24 11.11 9.26 7.47
CA GLN A 24 11.17 9.42 8.92
C GLN A 24 9.78 9.35 9.59
N LEU A 25 8.89 8.53 9.05
CA LEU A 25 7.62 8.21 9.71
C LEU A 25 7.88 7.48 11.03
N THR A 26 6.94 7.55 11.97
CA THR A 26 7.02 6.71 13.17
C THR A 26 6.98 5.22 12.78
N ASN A 27 7.42 4.34 13.67
CA ASN A 27 7.38 2.90 13.43
C ASN A 27 5.95 2.41 13.10
N GLN A 28 4.94 2.97 13.77
CA GLN A 28 3.54 2.63 13.55
C GLN A 28 3.05 3.12 12.19
N GLU A 29 3.30 4.39 11.84
CA GLU A 29 2.92 4.94 10.53
C GLU A 29 3.63 4.23 9.38
N THR A 30 4.90 3.86 9.57
CA THR A 30 5.67 3.07 8.60
C THR A 30 5.02 1.70 8.37
N LEU A 31 4.63 1.02 9.46
CA LEU A 31 3.97 -0.28 9.38
C LEU A 31 2.61 -0.17 8.70
N ASP A 32 1.79 0.82 9.09
CA ASP A 32 0.46 1.03 8.54
C ASP A 32 0.51 1.38 7.05
N PHE A 33 1.48 2.21 6.63
CA PHE A 33 1.72 2.53 5.23
C PHE A 33 2.13 1.29 4.43
N ALA A 34 3.04 0.47 4.97
CA ALA A 34 3.49 -0.76 4.30
C ALA A 34 2.37 -1.80 4.16
N ILE A 35 1.53 -1.96 5.18
CA ILE A 35 0.35 -2.82 5.15
C ILE A 35 -0.64 -2.32 4.09
N ALA A 36 -0.92 -1.02 4.06
CA ALA A 36 -1.82 -0.43 3.07
C ALA A 36 -1.30 -0.61 1.63
N ALA A 37 0.00 -0.40 1.40
CA ALA A 37 0.63 -0.61 0.10
C ALA A 37 0.52 -2.08 -0.34
N SER A 38 0.78 -3.02 0.56
CA SER A 38 0.66 -4.47 0.30
C SER A 38 -0.79 -4.86 -0.02
N ALA A 39 -1.74 -4.36 0.75
CA ALA A 39 -3.16 -4.62 0.53
C ALA A 39 -3.62 -4.09 -0.84
N LEU A 40 -3.23 -2.87 -1.21
CA LEU A 40 -3.57 -2.27 -2.51
C LEU A 40 -2.95 -3.02 -3.69
N ALA A 41 -1.76 -3.60 -3.54
CA ALA A 41 -1.13 -4.41 -4.58
C ALA A 41 -2.05 -5.56 -5.03
N HIS A 42 -2.84 -6.14 -4.12
CA HIS A 42 -3.81 -7.18 -4.45
C HIS A 42 -4.97 -6.74 -5.35
N THR A 43 -5.12 -5.44 -5.61
CA THR A 43 -6.22 -4.88 -6.41
C THR A 43 -5.83 -4.62 -7.86
N PHE A 44 -4.55 -4.77 -8.20
CA PHE A 44 -4.03 -4.66 -9.56
C PHE A 44 -3.84 -6.04 -10.20
N HIS A 45 -3.78 -6.07 -11.53
CA HIS A 45 -3.43 -7.27 -12.27
C HIS A 45 -1.93 -7.26 -12.56
N GLY A 46 -1.24 -8.36 -12.26
CA GLY A 46 0.22 -8.46 -12.37
C GLY A 46 0.97 -7.91 -11.15
N ASP A 47 2.30 -7.89 -11.27
CA ASP A 47 3.21 -7.86 -10.12
C ASP A 47 3.53 -6.45 -9.59
N PHE A 48 3.29 -5.41 -10.39
CA PHE A 48 3.63 -4.03 -10.01
C PHE A 48 2.51 -3.34 -9.25
N ASN A 49 2.85 -2.77 -8.09
CA ASN A 49 1.96 -1.85 -7.38
C ASN A 49 1.89 -0.52 -8.12
N LEU A 50 0.71 -0.15 -8.62
CA LEU A 50 0.46 1.08 -9.36
C LEU A 50 -0.23 2.16 -8.51
N SER A 51 -0.22 2.00 -7.18
CA SER A 51 -0.81 2.98 -6.25
C SER A 51 0.06 4.22 -6.11
N THR A 52 -0.60 5.35 -5.94
CA THR A 52 0.04 6.62 -5.53
C THR A 52 0.26 6.67 -4.02
N ILE A 53 1.10 7.60 -3.56
CA ILE A 53 1.35 7.82 -2.13
C ILE A 53 0.05 8.22 -1.43
N GLU A 54 -0.74 9.08 -2.08
CA GLU A 54 -2.01 9.61 -1.57
C GLU A 54 -3.04 8.49 -1.38
N GLU A 55 -3.10 7.54 -2.32
CA GLU A 55 -3.99 6.38 -2.20
C GLU A 55 -3.59 5.44 -1.07
N ILE A 56 -2.28 5.21 -0.90
CA ILE A 56 -1.77 4.37 0.19
C ILE A 56 -2.06 5.06 1.54
N GLN A 57 -1.82 6.37 1.65
CA GLN A 57 -2.12 7.14 2.87
C GLN A 57 -3.61 7.16 3.20
N ALA A 58 -4.48 7.29 2.21
CA ALA A 58 -5.91 7.23 2.41
C ALA A 58 -6.29 5.88 3.05
N VAL A 59 -5.80 4.77 2.49
CA VAL A 59 -6.06 3.42 3.04
C VAL A 59 -5.44 3.23 4.42
N SER A 60 -4.19 3.68 4.64
CA SER A 60 -3.52 3.54 5.95
C SER A 60 -4.21 4.34 7.05
N SER A 61 -4.86 5.46 6.70
CA SER A 61 -5.64 6.30 7.63
C SER A 61 -7.05 5.76 7.91
N GLY A 62 -7.43 4.64 7.31
CA GLY A 62 -8.72 3.98 7.55
C GLY A 62 -9.79 4.21 6.47
N ASP A 63 -9.43 4.75 5.29
CA ASP A 63 -10.34 4.77 4.14
C ASP A 63 -10.53 3.35 3.58
N ILE A 64 -11.51 2.65 4.15
CA ILE A 64 -11.94 1.30 3.79
C ILE A 64 -12.72 1.22 2.48
N SER A 65 -12.97 2.34 1.80
CA SER A 65 -13.64 2.29 0.49
C SER A 65 -12.80 1.53 -0.54
N GLY A 66 -11.47 1.50 -0.36
CA GLY A 66 -10.54 0.81 -1.26
C GLY A 66 -10.67 1.28 -2.70
N ARG A 67 -11.26 2.46 -2.92
CA ARG A 67 -11.49 3.03 -4.25
C ARG A 67 -10.28 3.88 -4.60
N ILE A 68 -9.42 3.32 -5.42
CA ILE A 68 -8.42 4.05 -6.21
C ILE A 68 -9.19 5.16 -6.96
N ARG A 69 -8.94 6.42 -6.60
CA ARG A 69 -9.60 7.58 -7.21
C ARG A 69 -8.76 8.02 -8.40
N ARG A 70 -9.08 7.47 -9.57
CA ARG A 70 -8.57 7.95 -10.87
C ARG A 70 -9.55 8.92 -11.52
#